data_AF-A0A075I1V7-F1
#
_entry.id   AF-A0A075I1V7-F1
#
_cell.length_a   1.000
_cell.length_b   1.000
_cell.length_c   1.000
_cell.angle_alpha   90.00
_cell.angle_beta   90.00
_cell.angle_gamma   90.00
#
_symmetry.space_group_name_H-M   'P 1'
#
loop_
_entity.id
_entity.type
_entity.pdbx_description
1 polymer ?
#
loop_
_entity_poly.entity_id
_entity_poly.type
_entity_poly.pdbx_seq_one_letter_code
_entity_poly.pdbx_strand_id
1 'polypeptide(L)'
;MEKLTVNRLDFRRSILKHKDAFVYADPPYYIGKKKLYGNQGDMQFGQKDHEDLAKILKNRRHWVLSYNDTPEVRKLYRDFKKIKPSWSYGMSGVKSRKKKHSNEILILSHA
;
A
#
# COMPACT_ATOMS: atom_id res chain seq x y z
N MET A 1 14.83 -18.83 -19.43
CA MET A 1 14.65 -18.32 -18.07
C MET A 1 13.23 -17.82 -17.94
N GLU A 2 12.46 -18.34 -16.98
CA GLU A 2 11.17 -17.76 -16.65
C GLU A 2 11.37 -16.36 -16.08
N LYS A 3 10.63 -15.37 -16.61
CA LYS A 3 10.69 -13.96 -16.18
C LYS A 3 9.66 -13.62 -15.11
N LEU A 4 8.81 -14.57 -14.73
CA LEU A 4 7.70 -14.40 -13.79
C LEU A 4 7.48 -15.69 -12.99
N THR A 5 7.36 -15.54 -11.68
CA THR A 5 6.96 -16.62 -10.77
C THR A 5 5.87 -16.11 -9.84
N VAL A 6 4.81 -16.88 -9.65
CA VAL A 6 3.68 -16.52 -8.78
C VAL A 6 3.63 -17.49 -7.60
N ASN A 7 3.49 -16.95 -6.38
CA ASN A 7 3.46 -17.74 -5.15
C ASN A 7 2.36 -17.24 -4.20
N ARG A 8 1.72 -18.16 -3.48
CA ARG A 8 0.82 -17.83 -2.36
C ARG A 8 1.59 -17.92 -1.05
N LEU A 9 2.04 -16.79 -0.52
CA LEU A 9 2.80 -16.71 0.72
C LEU A 9 2.38 -15.50 1.57
N ASP A 10 2.48 -15.65 2.89
CA ASP A 10 2.33 -14.52 3.83
C ASP A 10 3.45 -13.49 3.60
N PHE A 11 3.10 -12.20 3.62
CA PHE A 11 4.03 -11.11 3.34
C PHE A 11 5.24 -11.10 4.30
N ARG A 12 5.05 -11.54 5.56
CA ARG A 12 6.12 -11.64 6.56
C ARG A 12 7.20 -12.61 6.12
N ARG A 13 6.85 -13.63 5.34
CA ARG A 13 7.81 -14.59 4.76
C ARG A 13 8.29 -14.14 3.39
N SER A 14 7.37 -13.74 2.52
CA SER A 14 7.67 -13.38 1.12
C SER A 14 8.67 -12.22 1.05
N ILE A 15 8.39 -11.12 1.74
CA ILE A 15 9.24 -9.92 1.71
C ILE A 15 10.64 -10.23 2.28
N LEU A 16 10.72 -10.98 3.38
CA LEU A 16 12.00 -11.32 4.02
C LEU A 16 12.86 -12.31 3.22
N LYS A 17 12.23 -13.15 2.38
CA LYS A 17 12.95 -14.06 1.47
C LYS A 17 13.68 -13.32 0.35
N HIS A 18 13.18 -12.15 -0.04
CA HIS A 18 13.72 -11.33 -1.14
C HIS A 18 14.35 -10.04 -0.60
N LYS A 19 15.48 -10.16 0.12
CA LYS A 19 16.11 -9.02 0.83
C LYS A 19 16.59 -7.90 -0.08
N ASP A 20 17.16 -8.26 -1.23
CA ASP A 20 17.77 -7.30 -2.17
C ASP A 20 16.80 -6.85 -3.28
N ALA A 21 15.61 -7.43 -3.34
CA ALA A 21 14.60 -7.08 -4.32
C ALA A 21 13.96 -5.73 -4.00
N PHE A 22 13.64 -4.99 -5.07
CA PHE A 22 12.71 -3.88 -4.98
C PHE A 22 11.30 -4.42 -4.68
N VAL A 23 10.63 -3.84 -3.68
CA VAL A 23 9.28 -4.26 -3.25
C VAL A 23 8.26 -3.19 -3.62
N TYR A 24 7.29 -3.55 -4.45
CA TYR A 24 6.04 -2.81 -4.56
C TYR A 24 5.00 -3.48 -3.65
N ALA A 25 4.47 -2.74 -2.69
CA ALA A 25 3.46 -3.22 -1.74
C ALA A 25 2.11 -2.52 -1.98
N ASP A 26 1.05 -3.33 -2.05
CA ASP A 26 -0.34 -2.87 -2.16
C ASP A 26 -1.23 -3.72 -1.22
N PRO A 27 -1.15 -3.49 0.10
CA PRO A 27 -1.83 -4.31 1.10
C PRO A 27 -3.31 -3.90 1.24
N PRO A 28 -4.15 -4.76 1.87
CA PRO A 28 -5.50 -4.39 2.29
C PRO A 28 -5.52 -3.07 3.08
N TYR A 29 -6.39 -2.14 2.67
CA TYR A 29 -6.49 -0.80 3.26
C TYR A 29 -6.89 -0.81 4.73
N TYR A 30 -6.47 0.24 5.44
CA TYR A 30 -6.81 0.45 6.83
C TYR A 30 -8.24 0.98 6.92
N ILE A 31 -9.22 0.08 7.08
CA ILE A 31 -10.64 0.41 6.97
C ILE A 31 -11.48 -0.14 8.13
N GLY A 32 -10.96 -0.15 9.36
CA GLY A 32 -11.75 -0.42 10.58
C GLY A 32 -12.68 -1.63 10.46
N LYS A 33 -13.98 -1.43 10.72
CA LYS A 33 -15.02 -2.49 10.67
C LYS A 33 -15.58 -2.79 9.27
N LYS A 34 -15.09 -2.13 8.23
CA LYS A 34 -15.58 -2.36 6.86
C LYS A 34 -15.01 -3.68 6.31
N LYS A 35 -15.86 -4.43 5.62
CA LYS A 35 -15.51 -5.70 4.97
C LYS A 35 -15.30 -5.45 3.48
N LEU A 36 -14.08 -5.07 3.08
CA LEU A 36 -13.77 -4.77 1.67
C LEU A 36 -12.97 -5.88 0.98
N TYR A 37 -12.12 -6.59 1.73
CA TYR A 37 -11.20 -7.57 1.15
C TYR A 37 -11.64 -9.01 1.44
N GLY A 38 -11.67 -9.83 0.39
CA GLY A 38 -12.08 -11.22 0.45
C GLY A 38 -13.60 -11.41 0.53
N ASN A 39 -14.05 -12.60 0.94
CA ASN A 39 -15.46 -12.91 1.14
C ASN A 39 -15.91 -12.45 2.53
N GLN A 40 -16.62 -11.32 2.58
CA GLN A 40 -17.07 -10.69 3.82
C GLN A 40 -15.95 -10.29 4.80
N GLY A 41 -14.77 -9.90 4.31
CA GLY A 41 -13.68 -9.36 5.13
C GLY A 41 -12.73 -10.41 5.71
N ASP A 42 -12.78 -11.66 5.25
CA ASP A 42 -11.88 -12.74 5.68
C ASP A 42 -10.41 -12.51 5.28
N MET A 43 -10.15 -11.68 4.27
CA MET A 43 -8.80 -11.27 3.86
C MET A 43 -8.43 -9.84 4.31
N GLN A 44 -9.23 -9.27 5.21
CA GLN A 44 -8.98 -7.96 5.79
C GLN A 44 -7.76 -8.03 6.72
N PHE A 45 -6.84 -7.08 6.59
CA PHE A 45 -5.76 -6.94 7.56
C PHE A 45 -6.33 -6.50 8.91
N GLY A 46 -5.87 -7.15 9.98
CA GLY A 46 -6.03 -6.65 11.33
C GLY A 46 -4.99 -5.57 11.65
N GLN A 47 -5.16 -4.92 12.81
CA GLN A 47 -4.21 -3.91 13.31
C GLN A 47 -2.76 -4.42 13.28
N LYS A 48 -2.56 -5.65 13.76
CA LYS A 48 -1.25 -6.28 13.82
C LYS A 48 -0.63 -6.53 12.44
N ASP A 49 -1.43 -6.81 11.42
CA ASP A 49 -0.90 -7.01 10.06
C ASP A 49 -0.36 -5.69 9.48
N HIS A 50 -1.04 -4.57 9.72
CA HIS A 50 -0.57 -3.25 9.32
C HIS A 50 0.74 -2.87 10.04
N GLU A 51 0.82 -3.14 11.34
CA GLU A 51 2.01 -2.86 12.15
C GLU A 51 3.20 -3.74 11.76
N ASP A 52 2.97 -5.04 11.54
CA ASP A 52 4.01 -5.97 11.11
C ASP A 52 4.55 -5.60 9.73
N LEU A 53 3.67 -5.21 8.78
CA LEU A 53 4.10 -4.71 7.48
C LEU A 53 4.93 -3.44 7.60
N ALA A 54 4.47 -2.47 8.38
CA ALA A 54 5.21 -1.23 8.62
C ALA A 54 6.58 -1.51 9.25
N LYS A 55 6.66 -2.43 10.21
CA LYS A 55 7.93 -2.86 10.84
C LYS A 55 8.88 -3.49 9.82
N ILE A 56 8.37 -4.34 8.93
CA ILE A 56 9.19 -4.99 7.90
C ILE A 56 9.71 -3.95 6.90
N LEU A 57 8.84 -3.08 6.39
CA LEU A 57 9.23 -2.05 5.42
C LEU A 57 10.19 -1.02 6.01
N LYS A 58 10.01 -0.62 7.27
CA LYS A 58 10.92 0.31 7.97
C LYS A 58 12.35 -0.20 8.08
N ASN A 59 12.53 -1.52 8.19
CA ASN A 59 13.83 -2.16 8.36
C ASN A 59 14.49 -2.53 7.01
N ARG A 60 13.99 -2.02 5.89
CA ARG A 60 14.56 -2.27 4.56
C ARG A 60 14.50 -1.04 3.66
N ARG A 61 15.27 -1.09 2.58
CA ARG A 61 15.29 -0.08 1.50
C ARG A 61 14.61 -0.63 0.25
N HIS A 62 14.55 0.21 -0.78
CA HIS A 62 14.07 -0.12 -2.13
C HIS A 62 12.63 -0.63 -2.13
N TRP A 63 11.70 0.18 -1.63
CA TRP A 63 10.29 -0.16 -1.70
C TRP A 63 9.40 1.05 -1.96
N VAL A 64 8.25 0.76 -2.54
CA VAL A 64 7.13 1.70 -2.73
C VAL A 64 5.87 1.04 -2.20
N LEU A 65 5.10 1.78 -1.41
CA LEU A 65 3.84 1.34 -0.84
C LEU A 65 2.71 2.24 -1.34
N SER A 66 1.71 1.64 -1.97
CA SER A 66 0.42 2.28 -2.23
C SER A 66 -0.51 2.04 -1.05
N TYR A 67 -1.15 3.09 -0.53
CA TYR A 67 -2.06 2.94 0.60
C TYR A 67 -3.10 4.04 0.72
N ASN A 68 -4.14 3.81 1.55
CA ASN A 68 -5.15 4.83 1.80
C ASN A 68 -4.65 5.95 2.73
N ASP A 69 -5.08 7.18 2.48
CA ASP A 69 -4.61 8.38 3.17
C ASP A 69 -5.35 8.61 4.51
N THR A 70 -5.06 7.79 5.53
CA THR A 70 -5.65 7.93 6.87
C THR A 70 -4.63 8.40 7.93
N PRO A 71 -5.08 8.95 9.07
CA PRO A 71 -4.20 9.32 10.18
C PRO A 71 -3.33 8.16 10.67
N GLU A 72 -3.86 6.94 10.73
CA GLU A 72 -3.16 5.74 11.19
C GLU A 72 -2.02 5.38 10.23
N VAL A 73 -2.28 5.43 8.92
CA VAL A 73 -1.26 5.24 7.90
C VAL A 73 -0.17 6.29 7.98
N ARG A 74 -0.57 7.57 8.08
CA ARG A 74 0.37 8.68 8.21
C ARG A 74 1.23 8.54 9.46
N LYS A 75 0.68 8.01 10.55
CA LYS A 75 1.42 7.71 11.79
C LYS A 75 2.39 6.54 11.61
N LEU A 76 1.95 5.45 10.98
CA LEU A 76 2.80 4.28 10.72
C LEU A 76 4.03 4.67 9.88
N TYR A 77 3.87 5.50 8.86
CA TYR A 77 4.95 5.87 7.93
C TYR A 77 5.34 7.34 8.04
N ARG A 78 5.29 7.91 9.25
CA ARG A 78 5.47 9.36 9.45
C ARG A 78 6.81 9.87 8.90
N ASP A 79 7.87 9.08 9.04
CA ASP A 79 9.25 9.44 8.71
C ASP A 79 9.60 9.23 7.22
N PHE A 80 8.65 8.75 6.41
CA PHE A 80 8.85 8.49 4.98
C PHE A 80 8.24 9.58 4.10
N LYS A 81 8.80 9.72 2.89
CA LYS A 81 8.26 10.61 1.86
C LYS A 81 6.93 10.07 1.36
N LYS A 82 5.92 10.94 1.32
CA LYS A 82 4.57 10.65 0.83
C LYS A 82 4.28 11.50 -0.40
N ILE A 83 3.70 10.90 -1.43
CA ILE A 83 3.25 11.56 -2.64
C ILE A 83 1.74 11.31 -2.76
N LYS A 84 0.97 12.38 -2.96
CA LYS A 84 -0.46 12.25 -3.27
C LYS A 84 -0.64 12.19 -4.78
N PRO A 85 -1.03 11.04 -5.36
CA PRO A 85 -1.38 11.00 -6.77
C PRO A 85 -2.62 11.88 -7.01
N SER A 86 -2.53 12.73 -8.03
CA SER A 86 -3.67 13.47 -8.56
C SER A 86 -4.01 12.91 -9.93
N TRP A 87 -5.20 12.33 -10.07
CA TRP A 87 -5.71 11.88 -11.36
C TRP A 87 -6.75 12.86 -11.87
N SER A 88 -6.61 13.29 -13.12
CA SER A 88 -7.69 13.91 -13.87
C SER A 88 -8.57 12.80 -14.43
N TYR A 89 -9.68 12.49 -13.77
CA TYR A 89 -10.59 11.44 -14.21
C TYR A 89 -11.22 11.85 -15.56
N GLY A 90 -10.92 11.11 -16.63
CA GLY A 90 -11.37 11.42 -18.00
C GLY A 90 -12.86 11.13 -18.27
N MET A 91 -13.57 10.49 -17.34
CA MET A 91 -14.97 10.08 -17.53
C MET A 91 -16.01 11.07 -16.98
N SER A 92 -15.60 12.17 -16.34
CA SER A 92 -16.52 13.28 -16.05
C SER A 92 -16.58 14.20 -17.26
N GLY A 93 -17.78 14.34 -17.84
CA GLY A 93 -18.02 15.17 -19.03
C GLY A 93 -17.36 16.54 -18.93
N VAL A 94 -16.91 17.05 -20.08
CA VAL A 94 -16.00 18.17 -20.35
C VAL A 94 -16.22 19.47 -19.53
N LYS A 95 -17.32 19.61 -18.78
CA LYS A 95 -17.70 20.81 -18.02
C LYS A 95 -17.22 20.85 -16.56
N SER A 96 -16.58 19.80 -16.02
CA SER A 96 -16.14 19.78 -14.61
C SER A 96 -14.79 19.09 -14.39
N ARG A 97 -13.71 19.58 -15.03
CA ARG A 97 -12.32 19.16 -14.77
C ARG A 97 -11.80 19.65 -13.40
N LYS A 98 -12.51 19.38 -12.31
CA LYS A 98 -11.93 19.51 -10.97
C LYS A 98 -10.96 18.33 -10.79
N LYS A 99 -9.67 18.62 -10.55
CA LYS A 99 -8.71 17.61 -10.10
C LYS A 99 -9.29 16.94 -8.85
N LYS A 100 -9.66 15.66 -8.95
CA LYS A 100 -10.13 14.90 -7.80
C LYS A 100 -8.90 14.28 -7.16
N HIS A 101 -8.65 14.62 -5.90
CA HIS A 101 -7.58 13.98 -5.15
C HIS A 101 -8.04 12.55 -4.80
N SER A 102 -7.21 11.56 -5.13
CA SER A 102 -7.44 10.19 -4.64
C SER A 102 -7.31 10.20 -3.12
N ASN A 103 -8.03 9.30 -2.44
CA ASN A 103 -7.83 9.04 -1.01
C ASN A 103 -6.63 8.10 -0.79
N GLU A 104 -5.66 8.13 -1.69
CA GLU A 104 -4.49 7.26 -1.72
C GLU A 104 -3.22 8.09 -1.63
N ILE A 105 -2.18 7.48 -1.09
CA ILE A 105 -0.83 8.00 -0.98
C ILE A 105 0.16 6.94 -1.43
N LEU A 106 1.19 7.38 -2.15
CA LEU A 106 2.39 6.59 -2.39
C LEU A 106 3.42 6.95 -1.32
N ILE A 107 3.96 5.94 -0.66
CA ILE A 107 4.98 6.07 0.37
C ILE A 107 6.26 5.45 -0.17
N LEU A 108 7.36 6.21 -0.13
CA LEU A 108 8.63 5.81 -0.71
C LEU A 108 9.65 5.51 0.40
N SER A 109 10.41 4.43 0.24
CA SER A 109 11.58 4.19 1.07
C SER A 109 12.62 5.30 0.90
N HIS A 110 13.49 5.47 1.90
CA HIS A 110 14.71 6.24 1.69
C HIS A 110 15.56 5.59 0.59
N ALA A 111 16.34 6.42 -0.13
CA ALA A 111 17.38 5.96 -1.04
C ALA A 111 18.54 5.31 -0.24
#